data_AF-A0A8H5UJ86-F1
#
_entry.id   AF-A0A8H5UJ86-F1
#
_cell.length_a   1.000
_cell.length_b   1.000
_cell.length_c   1.000
_cell.angle_alpha   90.00
_cell.angle_beta   90.00
_cell.angle_gamma   90.00
#
_symmetry.space_group_name_H-M   'P 1'
#
loop_
_entity.id
_entity.type
_entity.pdbx_description
1 polymer ?
#
loop_
_entity_poly.entity_id
_entity_poly.type
_entity_poly.pdbx_seq_one_letter_code
_entity_poly.pdbx_strand_id
1 'polypeptide(L)'
;MVELLIDRGADPNKRCLPCRLSYEITDCERGPTALHGVTNLDYPTTLNPKRVAQALISAGADVNALAAEYDKGQDMTPLHLVVRGTEPGEMGDDDARAQLSIAEVLLLNGADSNARAVPGGNSPAHLASPVNLSIFEMLDHYGANINALNAHGRTPLLELLSRVSCRDHRDEALPLQQKHIIKCINKLMELGVIARMLMSLFLNCM
;
A
#
# COMPACT_ATOMS: atom_id res chain seq x y z
N MET A 1 -10.27 -1.48 -24.04
CA MET A 1 -11.59 -1.55 -23.37
C MET A 1 -11.74 -0.48 -22.31
N VAL A 2 -10.85 -0.40 -21.30
CA VAL A 2 -10.89 0.67 -20.27
C VAL A 2 -10.80 2.07 -20.89
N GLU A 3 -9.84 2.29 -21.80
CA GLU A 3 -9.71 3.54 -22.57
C GLU A 3 -11.01 3.90 -23.32
N LEU A 4 -11.62 2.93 -23.99
CA LEU A 4 -12.88 3.13 -24.72
C LEU A 4 -14.06 3.54 -23.81
N LEU A 5 -14.07 3.08 -22.55
CA LEU A 5 -15.10 3.49 -21.59
C LEU A 5 -14.86 4.92 -21.11
N ILE A 6 -13.60 5.28 -20.85
CA ILE A 6 -13.19 6.65 -20.49
C ILE A 6 -13.53 7.61 -21.63
N ASP A 7 -13.23 7.26 -22.88
CA ASP A 7 -13.56 8.06 -24.07
C ASP A 7 -15.07 8.28 -24.23
N ARG A 8 -15.89 7.38 -23.66
CA ARG A 8 -17.36 7.49 -23.62
C ARG A 8 -17.91 8.21 -22.38
N GLY A 9 -17.05 8.84 -21.59
CA GLY A 9 -17.43 9.65 -20.43
C GLY A 9 -17.61 8.85 -19.13
N ALA A 10 -17.02 7.65 -19.02
CA ALA A 10 -16.97 6.95 -17.74
C ALA A 10 -16.11 7.74 -16.74
N ASP A 11 -16.69 8.09 -15.59
CA ASP A 11 -15.99 8.77 -14.50
C ASP A 11 -15.12 7.76 -13.72
N PRO A 12 -13.78 7.90 -13.73
CA PRO A 12 -12.89 6.98 -13.02
C PRO A 12 -12.99 7.08 -11.49
N ASN A 13 -13.62 8.15 -10.97
CA ASN A 13 -13.80 8.40 -9.55
C ASN A 13 -15.16 7.95 -9.02
N LYS A 14 -16.03 7.44 -9.89
CA LYS A 14 -17.30 6.87 -9.45
C LYS A 14 -17.04 5.69 -8.50
N ARG A 15 -17.76 5.68 -7.39
CA ARG A 15 -17.55 4.74 -6.28
C ARG A 15 -18.59 3.64 -6.32
N CYS A 16 -18.17 2.40 -6.06
CA CYS A 16 -19.11 1.29 -5.85
C CYS A 16 -19.43 1.12 -4.36
N LEU A 17 -20.47 0.34 -4.03
CA LEU A 17 -20.79 0.08 -2.63
C LEU A 17 -19.62 -0.61 -1.91
N PRO A 18 -19.37 -0.26 -0.64
CA PRO A 18 -18.45 -1.00 0.23
C PRO A 18 -19.06 -2.34 0.68
N CYS A 19 -19.97 -2.96 -0.10
CA CYS A 19 -20.46 -4.32 0.15
C CYS A 19 -20.31 -5.31 -1.05
N ARG A 20 -19.73 -6.51 -0.84
CA ARG A 20 -19.50 -7.58 -1.86
C ARG A 20 -20.82 -8.30 -2.22
N LEU A 21 -21.93 -7.93 -1.59
CA LEU A 21 -23.20 -8.67 -1.59
C LEU A 21 -24.46 -7.83 -1.85
N SER A 22 -24.34 -6.53 -2.13
CA SER A 22 -25.50 -5.71 -2.50
C SER A 22 -25.32 -5.17 -3.92
N TYR A 23 -26.16 -5.65 -4.84
CA TYR A 23 -26.25 -5.18 -6.23
C TYR A 23 -26.89 -3.79 -6.37
N GLU A 24 -27.13 -3.09 -5.26
CA GLU A 24 -27.73 -1.75 -5.26
C GLU A 24 -26.66 -0.69 -5.55
N ILE A 25 -26.77 0.01 -6.68
CA ILE A 25 -25.90 1.14 -6.97
C ILE A 25 -26.46 2.34 -6.21
N THR A 26 -26.02 2.54 -4.97
CA THR A 26 -26.21 3.83 -4.30
C THR A 26 -24.88 4.59 -4.29
N ASP A 27 -24.95 5.91 -4.45
CA ASP A 27 -23.77 6.79 -4.40
C ASP A 27 -23.16 6.76 -2.98
N CYS A 28 -22.29 5.79 -2.73
CA CYS A 28 -21.57 5.71 -1.47
C CYS A 28 -20.29 6.55 -1.56
N GLU A 29 -20.30 7.72 -0.91
CA GLU A 29 -19.15 8.63 -0.85
C GLU A 29 -17.87 7.97 -0.31
N ARG A 30 -17.99 6.90 0.48
CA ARG A 30 -16.86 6.18 1.10
C ARG A 30 -16.52 4.85 0.42
N GLY A 31 -17.17 4.53 -0.69
CA GLY A 31 -16.93 3.31 -1.45
C GLY A 31 -15.62 3.32 -2.26
N PRO A 32 -15.10 2.14 -2.69
CA PRO A 32 -13.90 2.06 -3.50
C PRO A 32 -14.10 2.62 -4.91
N THR A 33 -13.05 3.28 -5.41
CA THR A 33 -12.96 3.75 -6.80
C THR A 33 -12.39 2.65 -7.70
N ALA A 34 -12.41 2.86 -9.01
CA ALA A 34 -11.76 1.96 -9.97
C ALA A 34 -10.27 1.71 -9.63
N LEU A 35 -9.57 2.74 -9.12
CA LEU A 35 -8.16 2.63 -8.77
C LEU A 35 -7.94 1.69 -7.57
N HIS A 36 -8.84 1.69 -6.57
CA HIS A 36 -8.79 0.72 -5.48
C HIS A 36 -8.95 -0.72 -5.98
N GLY A 37 -9.87 -0.92 -6.94
CA GLY A 37 -10.11 -2.23 -7.56
C GLY A 37 -8.88 -2.77 -8.30
N VAL A 38 -8.12 -1.91 -8.99
CA VAL A 38 -6.89 -2.31 -9.71
C VAL A 38 -5.74 -2.61 -8.75
N THR A 39 -5.70 -1.95 -7.59
CA THR A 39 -4.67 -2.19 -6.57
C THR A 39 -4.91 -3.44 -5.74
N ASN A 40 -6.16 -3.90 -5.64
CA ASN A 40 -6.49 -5.14 -4.95
C ASN A 40 -6.28 -6.33 -5.91
N LEU A 41 -5.13 -7.00 -5.77
CA LEU A 41 -4.70 -8.12 -6.61
C LEU A 41 -5.40 -9.46 -6.30
N ASP A 42 -6.39 -9.49 -5.40
CA ASP A 42 -7.12 -10.71 -5.00
C ASP A 42 -7.86 -11.40 -6.16
N TYR A 43 -8.05 -10.72 -7.29
CA TYR A 43 -8.68 -11.29 -8.48
C TYR A 43 -7.66 -11.50 -9.58
N PRO A 44 -7.55 -12.72 -10.15
CA PRO A 44 -6.69 -12.97 -11.30
C PRO A 44 -7.25 -12.18 -12.49
N THR A 45 -6.65 -11.03 -12.76
CA THR A 45 -6.99 -10.24 -13.95
C THR A 45 -6.07 -10.69 -15.10
N THR A 46 -6.65 -10.93 -16.27
CA THR A 46 -5.89 -11.14 -17.52
C THR A 46 -5.28 -9.83 -18.06
N LEU A 47 -5.59 -8.71 -17.41
CA LEU A 47 -5.17 -7.37 -17.78
C LEU A 47 -3.88 -7.01 -17.05
N ASN A 48 -3.02 -6.23 -17.71
CA ASN A 48 -1.83 -5.70 -17.05
C ASN A 48 -2.26 -4.57 -16.09
N PRO A 49 -2.15 -4.74 -14.77
CA PRO A 49 -2.70 -3.78 -13.80
C PRO A 49 -1.97 -2.43 -13.85
N LYS A 50 -0.67 -2.42 -14.19
CA LYS A 50 0.11 -1.19 -14.40
C LYS A 50 -0.51 -0.32 -15.50
N ARG A 51 -0.85 -0.92 -16.65
CA ARG A 51 -1.46 -0.20 -17.77
C ARG A 51 -2.84 0.34 -17.44
N VAL A 52 -3.65 -0.45 -16.73
CA VAL A 52 -4.99 -0.01 -16.32
C VAL A 52 -4.90 1.16 -15.33
N ALA A 53 -4.01 1.07 -14.34
CA ALA A 53 -3.78 2.17 -13.39
C ALA A 53 -3.33 3.45 -14.12
N GLN A 54 -2.39 3.35 -15.06
CA GLN A 54 -1.93 4.51 -15.86
C GLN A 54 -3.07 5.13 -16.66
N ALA A 55 -3.92 4.33 -17.30
CA ALA A 55 -5.06 4.83 -18.06
C ALA A 55 -6.08 5.56 -17.16
N LEU A 56 -6.39 4.99 -15.98
CA LEU A 56 -7.29 5.61 -15.02
C LEU A 56 -6.74 6.95 -14.49
N ILE A 57 -5.46 6.98 -14.11
CA ILE A 57 -4.79 8.20 -13.63
C ILE A 57 -4.76 9.27 -14.72
N SER A 58 -4.44 8.89 -15.96
CA SER A 58 -4.46 9.82 -17.11
C SER A 58 -5.85 10.38 -17.38
N ALA A 59 -6.91 9.65 -17.02
CA ALA A 59 -8.29 10.09 -17.10
C ALA A 59 -8.75 10.94 -15.91
N GLY A 60 -7.86 11.25 -14.96
CA GLY A 60 -8.18 12.06 -13.77
C GLY A 60 -8.69 11.25 -12.57
N ALA A 61 -8.35 9.96 -12.47
CA ALA A 61 -8.57 9.21 -11.24
C ALA A 61 -7.81 9.86 -10.07
N ASP A 62 -8.50 10.06 -8.95
CA ASP A 62 -7.92 10.53 -7.70
C ASP A 62 -7.05 9.42 -7.09
N VAL A 63 -5.74 9.63 -7.19
CA VAL A 63 -4.70 8.71 -6.69
C VAL A 63 -4.71 8.59 -5.16
N ASN A 64 -5.27 9.58 -4.45
CA ASN A 64 -5.33 9.65 -2.99
C ASN A 64 -6.74 9.44 -2.45
N ALA A 65 -7.68 9.00 -3.30
CA ALA A 65 -9.05 8.74 -2.88
C ALA A 65 -9.05 7.79 -1.67
N LEU A 66 -9.77 8.15 -0.61
CA LEU A 66 -9.99 7.24 0.52
C LEU A 66 -11.20 6.36 0.24
N ALA A 67 -11.07 5.06 0.49
CA ALA A 67 -12.19 4.13 0.47
C ALA A 67 -12.20 3.27 1.72
N ALA A 68 -13.38 3.09 2.30
CA ALA A 68 -13.60 2.14 3.37
C ALA A 68 -13.35 0.74 2.85
N GLU A 69 -12.44 0.02 3.50
CA GLU A 69 -12.30 -1.41 3.28
C GLU A 69 -13.07 -2.24 4.31
N TYR A 70 -13.52 -3.40 3.83
CA TYR A 70 -14.16 -4.47 4.57
C TYR A 70 -13.25 -5.10 5.62
N ASP A 71 -11.96 -5.20 5.32
CA ASP A 71 -10.99 -5.80 6.22
C ASP A 71 -10.52 -4.75 7.22
N LYS A 72 -10.84 -4.98 8.49
CA LYS A 72 -10.44 -4.16 9.66
C LYS A 72 -11.05 -2.76 9.73
N GLY A 73 -11.97 -2.42 8.82
CA GLY A 73 -12.76 -1.18 8.88
C GLY A 73 -11.93 0.09 8.73
N GLN A 74 -10.82 0.01 7.99
CA GLN A 74 -9.95 1.15 7.72
C GLN A 74 -10.25 1.73 6.33
N ASP A 75 -10.47 3.04 6.28
CA ASP A 75 -10.39 3.85 5.08
C ASP A 75 -8.94 3.94 4.64
N MET A 76 -8.70 3.53 3.42
CA MET A 76 -7.38 3.42 2.84
C MET A 76 -7.32 4.11 1.49
N THR A 77 -6.14 4.57 1.13
CA THR A 77 -5.85 5.04 -0.23
C THR A 77 -5.44 3.85 -1.12
N PRO A 78 -5.45 3.99 -2.45
CA PRO A 78 -4.92 2.97 -3.35
C PRO A 78 -3.49 2.54 -2.99
N LEU A 79 -2.66 3.48 -2.51
CA LEU A 79 -1.29 3.18 -2.08
C LEU A 79 -1.23 2.31 -0.83
N HIS A 80 -2.15 2.48 0.12
CA HIS A 80 -2.22 1.60 1.30
C HIS A 80 -2.53 0.15 0.89
N LEU A 81 -3.46 -0.04 -0.05
CA LEU A 81 -3.89 -1.37 -0.48
C LEU A 81 -2.79 -2.10 -1.23
N VAL A 82 -2.16 -1.43 -2.20
CA VAL A 82 -1.07 -2.05 -2.96
C VAL A 82 0.09 -2.39 -2.04
N VAL A 83 0.44 -1.56 -1.05
CA VAL A 83 1.57 -1.80 -0.16
C VAL A 83 1.31 -2.93 0.85
N ARG A 84 0.07 -3.05 1.33
CA ARG A 84 -0.34 -4.14 2.24
C ARG A 84 -0.13 -5.51 1.60
N GLY A 85 -0.49 -5.65 0.32
CA GLY A 85 -0.45 -6.92 -0.40
C GLY A 85 -1.43 -7.96 0.17
N THR A 86 -1.37 -9.17 -0.39
CA THR A 86 -2.10 -10.35 0.10
C THR A 86 -1.27 -11.10 1.15
N GLU A 87 -1.90 -11.89 2.01
CA GLU A 87 -1.21 -12.53 3.13
C GLU A 87 -0.09 -13.50 2.67
N PRO A 88 0.97 -13.71 3.48
CA PRO A 88 2.07 -14.59 3.13
C PRO A 88 1.60 -16.05 3.01
N GLY A 89 1.53 -16.57 1.79
CA GLY A 89 1.15 -17.96 1.52
C GLY A 89 0.47 -18.18 0.17
N GLU A 90 -0.12 -17.12 -0.40
CA GLU A 90 -0.86 -17.19 -1.67
C GLU A 90 -0.16 -16.49 -2.85
N MET A 91 0.99 -15.84 -2.60
CA MET A 91 1.65 -14.95 -3.55
C MET A 91 2.76 -15.67 -4.32
N GLY A 92 2.70 -15.66 -5.66
CA GLY A 92 3.82 -16.06 -6.52
C GLY A 92 4.83 -14.93 -6.70
N ASP A 93 6.05 -15.24 -7.16
CA ASP A 93 7.10 -14.23 -7.43
C ASP A 93 6.66 -13.13 -8.43
N ASP A 94 5.68 -13.45 -9.28
CA ASP A 94 5.12 -12.54 -10.29
C ASP A 94 4.25 -11.44 -9.67
N ASP A 95 3.56 -11.74 -8.57
CA ASP A 95 2.62 -10.83 -7.92
C ASP A 95 3.36 -9.72 -7.15
N ALA A 96 4.52 -10.04 -6.55
CA ALA A 96 5.37 -9.05 -5.87
C ALA A 96 5.92 -7.99 -6.85
N ARG A 97 6.24 -8.38 -8.09
CA ARG A 97 6.70 -7.46 -9.14
C ARG A 97 5.56 -6.57 -9.65
N ALA A 98 4.36 -7.14 -9.78
CA ALA A 98 3.17 -6.38 -10.14
C ALA A 98 2.84 -5.34 -9.06
N GLN A 99 2.90 -5.73 -7.78
CA GLN A 99 2.71 -4.85 -6.63
C GLN A 99 3.65 -3.64 -6.67
N LEU A 100 4.97 -3.88 -6.83
CA LEU A 100 5.97 -2.81 -6.93
C LEU A 100 5.70 -1.89 -8.12
N SER A 101 5.34 -2.46 -9.28
CA SER A 101 5.08 -1.69 -10.49
C SER A 101 3.86 -0.76 -10.36
N ILE A 102 2.82 -1.20 -9.65
CA ILE A 102 1.63 -0.37 -9.40
C ILE A 102 1.94 0.70 -8.35
N ALA A 103 2.61 0.34 -7.25
CA ALA A 103 3.03 1.29 -6.22
C ALA A 103 3.89 2.42 -6.81
N GLU A 104 4.84 2.09 -7.69
CA GLU A 104 5.66 3.06 -8.42
C GLU A 104 4.81 4.00 -9.27
N VAL A 105 3.84 3.48 -10.02
CA VAL A 105 2.93 4.32 -10.83
C VAL A 105 2.12 5.27 -9.96
N LEU A 106 1.59 4.81 -8.83
CA LEU A 106 0.83 5.66 -7.91
C LEU A 106 1.73 6.78 -7.36
N LEU A 107 2.92 6.43 -6.86
CA LEU A 107 3.87 7.38 -6.27
C LEU A 107 4.35 8.42 -7.29
N LEU A 108 4.69 8.01 -8.51
CA LEU A 108 5.06 8.92 -9.60
C LEU A 108 3.96 9.92 -9.96
N ASN A 109 2.70 9.55 -9.73
CA ASN A 109 1.54 10.39 -10.02
C ASN A 109 0.97 11.10 -8.78
N GLY A 110 1.78 11.26 -7.73
CA GLY A 110 1.41 12.08 -6.58
C GLY A 110 0.62 11.37 -5.49
N ALA A 111 0.66 10.03 -5.44
CA ALA A 111 0.21 9.32 -4.25
C ALA A 111 0.99 9.79 -3.02
N ASP A 112 0.28 10.16 -1.97
CA ASP A 112 0.89 10.59 -0.72
C ASP A 112 1.50 9.39 0.01
N SER A 113 2.82 9.30 0.01
CA SER A 113 3.62 8.27 0.67
C SER A 113 3.47 8.29 2.20
N ASN A 114 2.93 9.38 2.76
CA ASN A 114 2.65 9.60 4.17
C ASN A 114 1.15 9.66 4.49
N ALA A 115 0.29 9.30 3.53
CA ALA A 115 -1.16 9.25 3.73
C ALA A 115 -1.50 8.44 4.99
N ARG A 116 -2.58 8.79 5.69
CA ARG A 116 -2.95 8.13 6.95
C ARG A 116 -4.29 7.42 6.81
N ALA A 117 -4.28 6.10 6.91
CA ALA A 117 -5.50 5.30 6.98
C ALA A 117 -6.33 5.64 8.23
N VAL A 118 -7.65 5.50 8.16
CA VAL A 118 -8.58 5.88 9.25
C VAL A 118 -9.61 4.78 9.50
N PRO A 119 -9.85 4.32 10.75
CA PRO A 119 -9.20 4.73 11.97
C PRO A 119 -7.85 4.01 12.15
N GLY A 120 -6.91 4.66 12.83
CA GLY A 120 -5.63 4.03 13.19
C GLY A 120 -4.40 4.82 12.74
N GLY A 121 -4.53 5.71 11.74
CA GLY A 121 -3.46 6.61 11.33
C GLY A 121 -2.23 5.91 10.76
N ASN A 122 -2.37 4.65 10.32
CA ASN A 122 -1.29 3.89 9.67
C ASN A 122 -0.93 4.57 8.36
N SER A 123 0.37 4.78 8.12
CA SER A 123 0.87 5.16 6.80
C SER A 123 1.06 3.94 5.90
N PRO A 124 1.28 4.10 4.57
CA PRO A 124 1.62 2.98 3.71
C PRO A 124 2.78 2.14 4.28
N ALA A 125 3.82 2.78 4.81
CA ALA A 125 4.94 2.08 5.45
C ALA A 125 4.53 1.22 6.67
N HIS A 126 3.49 1.60 7.43
CA HIS A 126 2.98 0.77 8.54
C HIS A 126 2.27 -0.49 8.06
N LEU A 127 1.74 -0.49 6.83
CA LEU A 127 1.01 -1.62 6.28
C LEU A 127 1.86 -2.54 5.41
N ALA A 128 3.06 -2.09 5.03
CA ALA A 128 3.98 -2.82 4.18
C ALA A 128 4.31 -4.23 4.70
N SER A 129 4.27 -5.19 3.77
CA SER A 129 4.58 -6.58 4.07
C SER A 129 6.08 -6.78 4.36
N PRO A 130 6.45 -7.52 5.44
CA PRO A 130 7.85 -7.73 5.80
C PRO A 130 8.66 -8.55 4.79
N VAL A 131 7.99 -9.23 3.86
CA VAL A 131 8.67 -10.06 2.85
C VAL A 131 9.12 -9.25 1.64
N ASN A 132 8.50 -8.09 1.37
CA ASN A 132 8.82 -7.27 0.20
C ASN A 132 9.71 -6.09 0.59
N LEU A 133 11.02 -6.34 0.75
CA LEU A 133 11.99 -5.29 1.13
C LEU A 133 11.98 -4.09 0.18
N SER A 134 11.80 -4.35 -1.11
CA SER A 134 11.82 -3.34 -2.16
C SER A 134 10.70 -2.31 -2.01
N ILE A 135 9.59 -2.65 -1.34
CA ILE A 135 8.51 -1.69 -1.11
C ILE A 135 8.95 -0.59 -0.14
N PHE A 136 9.76 -0.92 0.88
CA PHE A 136 10.27 0.07 1.83
C PHE A 136 11.30 0.99 1.19
N GLU A 137 12.18 0.46 0.36
CA GLU A 137 13.14 1.27 -0.42
C GLU A 137 12.41 2.23 -1.36
N MET A 138 11.37 1.74 -2.04
CA MET A 138 10.55 2.58 -2.90
C MET A 138 9.84 3.68 -2.09
N LEU A 139 9.17 3.34 -0.99
CA LEU A 139 8.50 4.33 -0.15
C LEU A 139 9.47 5.39 0.38
N ASP A 140 10.64 5.00 0.86
CA ASP A 140 11.70 5.93 1.31
C ASP A 140 12.18 6.84 0.18
N HIS A 141 12.41 6.29 -1.01
CA HIS A 141 12.78 7.06 -2.20
C HIS A 141 11.75 8.14 -2.55
N TYR A 142 10.46 7.85 -2.36
CA TYR A 142 9.36 8.81 -2.54
C TYR A 142 8.99 9.57 -1.25
N GLY A 143 9.91 9.68 -0.29
CA GLY A 143 9.79 10.55 0.88
C GLY A 143 8.86 10.06 1.99
N ALA A 144 8.59 8.76 2.06
CA ALA A 144 7.84 8.19 3.17
C ALA A 144 8.61 8.34 4.49
N ASN A 145 7.93 8.82 5.52
CA ASN A 145 8.49 8.90 6.86
C ASN A 145 8.45 7.52 7.53
N ILE A 146 9.58 6.82 7.45
CA ILE A 146 9.80 5.49 8.06
C ILE A 146 9.71 5.51 9.60
N ASN A 147 9.68 6.70 10.22
CA ASN A 147 9.51 6.91 11.66
C ASN A 147 8.17 7.56 12.04
N ALA A 148 7.21 7.66 11.12
CA ALA A 148 5.90 8.23 11.41
C ALA A 148 5.20 7.46 12.54
N LEU A 149 4.42 8.14 13.37
CA LEU A 149 3.64 7.49 14.42
C LEU A 149 2.18 7.31 13.98
N ASN A 150 1.68 6.07 14.08
CA ASN A 150 0.26 5.80 13.96
C ASN A 150 -0.52 6.22 15.23
N ALA A 151 -1.84 6.05 15.24
CA ALA A 151 -2.69 6.41 16.37
C ALA A 151 -2.43 5.58 17.65
N HIS A 152 -1.72 4.45 17.52
CA HIS A 152 -1.25 3.64 18.65
C HIS A 152 0.13 4.08 19.17
N GLY A 153 0.70 5.16 18.61
CA GLY A 153 2.04 5.63 18.97
C GLY A 153 3.17 4.71 18.48
N ARG A 154 2.91 3.87 17.48
CA ARG A 154 3.88 2.93 16.91
C ARG A 154 4.47 3.50 15.63
N THR A 155 5.76 3.25 15.41
CA THR A 155 6.41 3.44 14.10
C THR A 155 6.08 2.26 13.17
N PRO A 156 6.33 2.37 11.84
CA PRO A 156 6.24 1.24 10.93
C PRO A 156 6.97 -0.02 11.42
N LEU A 157 8.18 0.15 11.96
CA LEU A 157 8.97 -0.95 12.53
C LEU A 157 8.30 -1.59 13.75
N LEU A 158 7.79 -0.77 14.69
CA LEU A 158 7.12 -1.28 15.89
C LEU A 158 5.79 -1.96 15.55
N GLU A 159 5.04 -1.41 14.60
CA GLU A 159 3.79 -1.99 14.12
C GLU A 159 4.06 -3.34 13.43
N LEU A 160 5.09 -3.44 12.60
CA LEU A 160 5.52 -4.69 11.97
C LEU A 160 5.87 -5.76 13.01
N LEU A 161 6.70 -5.41 14.01
CA LEU A 161 7.07 -6.33 15.09
C LEU A 161 5.85 -6.80 15.86
N SER A 162 4.89 -5.92 16.15
CA SER A 162 3.67 -6.29 16.86
C SER A 162 2.84 -7.36 16.13
N ARG A 163 2.87 -7.38 14.78
CA ARG A 163 2.17 -8.39 13.97
C ARG A 163 2.90 -9.73 13.93
N VAL A 164 4.24 -9.69 13.93
CA VAL A 164 5.08 -10.89 13.89
C VAL A 164 5.15 -11.58 15.25
N SER A 165 5.27 -10.82 16.34
CA SER A 165 5.36 -11.35 17.71
C SER A 165 4.08 -12.05 18.19
N CYS A 166 2.93 -11.75 17.58
CA CYS A 166 1.64 -12.34 17.92
C CYS A 166 1.25 -13.53 17.02
N ARG A 167 2.09 -13.94 16.06
CA ARG A 167 1.84 -15.18 15.31
C ARG A 167 2.06 -16.35 16.24
N ASP A 168 0.93 -16.91 16.67
CA ASP A 168 0.79 -18.06 17.54
C ASP A 168 1.67 -19.22 17.02
N HIS A 169 2.28 -19.95 17.95
CA HIS A 169 3.41 -20.87 17.72
C HIS A 169 3.01 -22.18 17.01
N ARG A 170 2.00 -22.13 16.13
CA ARG A 170 1.35 -23.30 15.52
C ARG A 170 1.54 -23.42 14.01
N ASP A 171 2.12 -22.43 13.34
CA ASP A 171 2.49 -22.56 11.94
C ASP A 171 3.98 -22.88 11.80
N GLU A 172 4.27 -24.08 11.29
CA GLU A 172 5.58 -24.55 10.83
C GLU A 172 6.06 -23.80 9.57
N ALA A 173 5.74 -22.51 9.45
CA ALA A 173 6.17 -21.65 8.35
C ALA A 173 7.65 -21.25 8.53
N LEU A 174 8.49 -22.21 8.17
CA LEU A 174 9.87 -22.20 7.69
C LEU A 174 10.85 -21.11 8.23
N PRO A 175 12.09 -21.52 8.59
CA PRO A 175 13.23 -20.62 8.85
C PRO A 175 13.47 -19.52 7.79
N LEU A 176 12.97 -19.73 6.56
CA LEU A 176 13.06 -18.79 5.44
C LEU A 176 12.23 -17.50 5.67
N GLN A 177 11.01 -17.61 6.23
CA GLN A 177 10.21 -16.42 6.55
C GLN A 177 10.88 -15.60 7.65
N GLN A 178 11.44 -16.27 8.66
CA GLN A 178 12.20 -15.61 9.74
C GLN A 178 13.45 -14.88 9.19
N LYS A 179 14.16 -15.46 8.21
CA LYS A 179 15.30 -14.82 7.54
C LYS A 179 14.90 -13.56 6.77
N HIS A 180 13.76 -13.56 6.07
CA HIS A 180 13.27 -12.36 5.37
C HIS A 180 12.84 -11.26 6.34
N ILE A 181 12.16 -11.62 7.44
CA ILE A 181 11.76 -10.66 8.49
C ILE A 181 13.00 -10.01 9.12
N ILE A 182 14.03 -10.79 9.47
CA ILE A 182 15.29 -10.24 10.02
C ILE A 182 15.96 -9.28 9.03
N LYS A 183 16.01 -9.64 7.74
CA LYS A 183 16.50 -8.73 6.69
C LYS A 183 15.68 -7.43 6.62
N CYS A 184 14.36 -7.52 6.73
CA CYS A 184 13.48 -6.36 6.74
C CYS A 184 13.73 -5.42 7.91
N ILE A 185 13.89 -6.00 9.11
CA ILE A 185 14.22 -5.25 10.32
C ILE A 185 15.55 -4.52 10.14
N ASN A 186 16.59 -5.23 9.68
CA ASN A 186 17.90 -4.62 9.42
C ASN A 186 17.80 -3.49 8.40
N LYS A 187 17.06 -3.69 7.31
CA LYS A 187 16.88 -2.65 6.27
C LYS A 187 16.16 -1.42 6.81
N LEU A 188 15.08 -1.59 7.56
CA LEU A 188 14.37 -0.48 8.19
C LEU A 188 15.25 0.29 9.17
N MET A 189 16.10 -0.41 9.94
CA MET A 189 17.09 0.23 10.79
C MET A 189 18.11 1.03 9.96
N GLU A 190 18.61 0.49 8.86
CA GLU A 190 19.52 1.22 7.95
C GLU A 190 18.87 2.48 7.39
N LEU A 191 17.65 2.39 6.85
CA LEU A 191 16.91 3.53 6.31
C LEU A 191 16.67 4.60 7.40
N GLY A 192 16.28 4.18 8.61
CA GLY A 192 16.09 5.08 9.75
C GLY A 192 17.37 5.72 10.29
N VAL A 193 18.51 5.04 10.20
CA VAL A 193 19.83 5.56 10.61
C VAL A 193 20.39 6.54 9.59
N ILE A 194 20.26 6.25 8.29
CA ILE A 194 20.74 7.12 7.21
C ILE A 194 20.00 8.47 7.23
N ALA A 195 18.69 8.48 7.51
CA ALA A 195 17.93 9.72 7.66
C ALA A 195 18.49 10.62 8.79
N ARG A 196 18.92 10.05 9.93
CA ARG A 196 19.58 10.80 11.01
C ARG A 196 20.94 11.33 10.61
N MET A 197 21.72 10.54 9.87
CA MET A 197 23.06 10.94 9.42
C MET A 197 22.97 12.08 8.40
N LEU A 198 22.02 12.03 7.46
CA LEU A 198 21.78 13.10 6.48
C LEU A 198 21.24 14.38 7.15
N MET A 199 20.29 14.29 8.10
CA MET A 199 19.85 15.48 8.85
C MET A 199 20.99 16.12 9.67
N SER A 200 21.90 15.33 10.25
CA SER A 200 23.07 15.86 10.97
C SER A 200 24.12 16.53 10.07
N LEU A 201 24.18 16.16 8.79
CA LEU A 201 25.04 16.80 7.80
C LEU A 201 24.43 18.10 7.25
N PHE A 202 23.10 18.21 7.16
CA PHE A 202 22.43 19.45 6.75
C PHE A 202 22.37 20.52 7.86
N LEU A 203 22.33 20.12 9.14
CA LEU A 203 22.34 21.05 10.28
C LEU A 203 23.74 21.58 10.65
N ASN A 204 24.81 20.99 10.13
CA ASN A 204 26.20 21.45 10.34
C ASN A 204 26.75 22.27 9.16
N CYS A 205 25.92 22.61 8.17
CA CYS A 205 26.29 23.42 7.01
C CYS A 205 25.48 24.74 6.90
N MET A 206 24.89 25.23 7.99
CA MET A 206 24.38 26.61 8.10
C MET A 206 24.97 27.32 9.30
#